data_AF-A0A433DA99-F1
#
_entry.id   AF-A0A433DA99-F1
#
_cell.length_a   1.000
_cell.length_b   1.000
_cell.length_c   1.000
_cell.angle_alpha   90.00
_cell.angle_beta   90.00
_cell.angle_gamma   90.00
#
_symmetry.space_group_name_H-M   'P 1'
#
loop_
_entity.id
_entity.type
_entity.pdbx_description
1 polymer ?
#
loop_
_entity_poly.entity_id
_entity_poly.type
_entity_poly.pdbx_seq_one_letter_code
_entity_poly.pdbx_strand_id
1 'polypeptide(L)'
;MLKRHADIHLIITPPPPRAVSLAHNLDRNLARLFARTEFILFTTPDMVPATDIRQTIRTHSKTFHSRLRQGDLFVLPTFVYTADPVADQRAAIPTAKTTIVDLVAGGQMGLWDSHWKINTGPTCYEQWKDAESVYPVEEYEFHYEPVVVASRDGSFWCPERFMENKAACLYGTYLSGGEFWVLPDDYVVKVSEAKEPELSNFESTIANRMYNKFHWELCMHFARQLDSLGLWDTPRAKHAKVQCARVLQNWGRGLIGGTD
;
A
#
# COMPACT_ATOMS: atom_id res chain seq x y z
N MET A 1 27.31 13.45 -6.41
CA MET A 1 26.47 13.42 -5.18
C MET A 1 25.31 12.43 -5.28
N LEU A 2 24.53 12.40 -6.36
CA LEU A 2 23.35 11.51 -6.49
C LEU A 2 23.68 10.00 -6.40
N LYS A 3 24.74 9.54 -7.09
CA LYS A 3 25.19 8.12 -7.09
C LYS A 3 25.47 7.53 -5.69
N ARG A 4 25.76 8.36 -4.68
CA ARG A 4 25.99 7.89 -3.30
C ARG A 4 24.70 7.57 -2.55
N HIS A 5 23.57 8.14 -2.98
CA HIS A 5 22.31 8.13 -2.23
C HIS A 5 21.14 7.55 -3.02
N ALA A 6 21.28 7.39 -4.34
CA ALA A 6 20.25 6.81 -5.20
C ALA A 6 20.87 5.77 -6.16
N ASP A 7 20.15 4.67 -6.35
CA ASP A 7 20.37 3.72 -7.44
C ASP A 7 19.29 4.00 -8.48
N ILE A 8 19.70 4.30 -9.72
CA ILE A 8 18.79 4.63 -10.82
C ILE A 8 18.81 3.47 -11.80
N HIS A 9 17.66 2.84 -11.99
CA HIS A 9 17.47 1.73 -12.92
C HIS A 9 16.64 2.24 -14.11
N LEU A 10 17.26 2.30 -15.29
CA LEU A 10 16.58 2.64 -16.53
C LEU A 10 16.05 1.38 -17.19
N ILE A 11 14.73 1.30 -17.39
CA ILE A 11 14.07 0.22 -18.10
C ILE A 11 13.66 0.75 -19.47
N ILE A 12 14.21 0.16 -20.53
CA ILE A 12 13.91 0.56 -21.91
C ILE A 12 12.85 -0.39 -22.44
N THR A 13 11.67 0.15 -22.73
CA THR A 13 10.57 -0.61 -23.34
C THR A 13 10.41 -0.27 -24.83
N PRO A 14 9.97 -1.21 -25.67
CA PRO A 14 9.76 -0.96 -27.10
C PRO A 14 8.83 0.24 -27.37
N PRO A 15 9.06 0.97 -28.48
CA PRO A 15 8.17 2.06 -28.90
C PRO A 15 6.79 1.52 -29.31
N PRO A 16 5.74 2.36 -29.29
CA PRO A 16 4.40 1.99 -29.75
C PRO A 16 4.36 1.49 -31.22
N PRO A 17 3.35 0.68 -31.62
CA PRO A 17 2.22 0.23 -30.81
C PRO A 17 2.61 -0.88 -29.84
N ARG A 18 2.25 -0.71 -28.57
CA ARG A 18 2.45 -1.76 -27.55
C ARG A 18 1.17 -2.57 -27.46
N ALA A 19 1.30 -3.90 -27.45
CA ALA A 19 0.18 -4.80 -27.19
C ALA A 19 -0.27 -4.77 -25.71
N VAL A 20 0.60 -4.29 -24.81
CA VAL A 20 0.38 -4.24 -23.36
C VAL A 20 1.01 -2.96 -22.80
N SER A 21 0.32 -2.26 -21.88
CA SER A 21 0.86 -1.10 -21.15
C SER A 21 2.10 -1.46 -20.29
N LEU A 22 2.71 -0.50 -19.60
CA LEU A 22 3.87 -0.78 -18.71
C LEU A 22 3.41 -1.50 -17.44
N ALA A 23 4.09 -2.59 -17.07
CA ALA A 23 3.83 -3.32 -15.83
C ALA A 23 4.58 -2.64 -14.67
N HIS A 24 4.02 -1.58 -14.08
CA HIS A 24 4.63 -0.86 -12.95
C HIS A 24 4.89 -1.76 -11.74
N ASN A 25 4.17 -2.87 -11.60
CA ASN A 25 4.46 -3.88 -10.60
C ASN A 25 5.80 -4.63 -10.83
N LEU A 26 6.19 -4.86 -12.09
CA LEU A 26 7.53 -5.37 -12.42
C LEU A 26 8.60 -4.35 -12.01
N ASP A 27 8.39 -3.07 -12.32
CA ASP A 27 9.34 -2.01 -11.97
C ASP A 27 9.54 -1.92 -10.44
N ARG A 28 8.46 -2.06 -9.68
CA ARG A 28 8.47 -2.13 -8.21
C ARG A 28 9.26 -3.34 -7.69
N ASN A 29 9.05 -4.51 -8.29
CA ASN A 29 9.81 -5.71 -7.96
C ASN A 29 11.30 -5.51 -8.25
N LEU A 30 11.67 -4.95 -9.41
CA LEU A 30 13.05 -4.67 -9.75
C LEU A 30 13.69 -3.68 -8.77
N ALA A 31 13.00 -2.58 -8.46
CA ALA A 31 13.47 -1.60 -7.48
C ALA A 31 13.71 -2.23 -6.09
N ARG A 32 12.78 -3.10 -5.65
CA ARG A 32 12.94 -3.86 -4.40
C ARG A 32 14.10 -4.85 -4.46
N LEU A 33 14.26 -5.58 -5.58
CA LEU A 33 15.32 -6.56 -5.77
C LEU A 33 16.72 -5.92 -5.64
N PHE A 34 16.88 -4.72 -6.18
CA PHE A 34 18.15 -3.99 -6.14
C PHE A 34 18.31 -3.07 -4.91
N ALA A 35 17.32 -3.00 -4.02
CA ALA A 35 17.42 -2.19 -2.82
C ALA A 35 18.58 -2.67 -1.91
N ARG A 36 19.47 -1.73 -1.56
CA ARG A 36 20.66 -1.99 -0.73
C ARG A 36 20.37 -2.01 0.77
N THR A 37 19.20 -1.55 1.19
CA THR A 37 18.78 -1.51 2.59
C THR A 37 17.88 -2.68 2.92
N GLU A 38 17.92 -3.11 4.18
CA GLU A 38 17.04 -4.18 4.69
C GLU A 38 15.56 -3.76 4.70
N PHE A 39 15.29 -2.48 4.97
CA PHE A 39 13.95 -1.90 4.94
C PHE A 39 13.84 -0.91 3.79
N ILE A 40 12.67 -0.90 3.15
CA ILE A 40 12.37 -0.08 1.98
C ILE A 40 11.16 0.81 2.27
N LEU A 41 11.14 2.00 1.70
CA LEU A 41 9.94 2.83 1.61
C LEU A 41 9.26 2.54 0.28
N PHE A 42 8.07 1.96 0.33
CA PHE A 42 7.28 1.62 -0.84
C PHE A 42 6.31 2.76 -1.17
N THR A 43 6.71 3.60 -2.13
CA THR A 43 6.06 4.87 -2.46
C THR A 43 5.98 5.11 -3.98
N THR A 44 5.29 6.15 -4.40
CA THR A 44 5.23 6.65 -5.79
C THR A 44 6.05 7.93 -5.96
N PRO A 45 6.45 8.31 -7.20
CA PRO A 45 7.33 9.46 -7.46
C PRO A 45 6.75 10.83 -7.09
N ASP A 46 5.43 10.94 -6.97
CA ASP A 46 4.67 12.15 -6.65
C ASP A 46 4.42 12.35 -5.15
N MET A 47 4.96 11.46 -4.31
CA MET A 47 4.84 11.52 -2.84
C MET A 47 6.18 11.84 -2.21
N VAL A 48 6.20 12.86 -1.36
CA VAL A 48 7.41 13.32 -0.68
C VAL A 48 7.27 13.12 0.82
N PRO A 49 8.20 12.40 1.47
CA PRO A 49 8.33 12.37 2.92
C PRO A 49 8.40 13.77 3.52
N ALA A 50 7.51 14.07 4.47
CA ALA A 50 7.52 15.33 5.19
C ALA A 50 8.47 15.33 6.40
N THR A 51 8.89 14.14 6.85
CA THR A 51 9.68 13.92 8.07
C THR A 51 10.88 13.02 7.81
N ASP A 52 11.83 12.92 8.76
CA ASP A 52 12.95 11.96 8.68
C ASP A 52 12.50 10.56 9.15
N ILE A 53 11.72 9.88 8.31
CA ILE A 53 11.21 8.52 8.54
C ILE A 53 12.34 7.56 8.94
N ARG A 54 13.52 7.71 8.32
CA ARG A 54 14.68 6.87 8.59
C ARG A 54 15.14 7.04 10.05
N GLN A 55 15.11 8.27 10.58
CA GLN A 55 15.40 8.51 11.99
C GLN A 55 14.40 7.79 12.89
N THR A 56 13.09 7.85 12.61
CA THR A 56 12.08 7.12 13.40
C THR A 56 12.31 5.62 13.41
N ILE A 57 12.54 5.02 12.24
CA ILE A 57 12.81 3.57 12.11
C ILE A 57 14.08 3.18 12.90
N ARG A 58 15.13 4.01 12.87
CA ARG A 58 16.38 3.75 13.61
C ARG A 58 16.21 3.90 15.12
N THR A 59 15.56 4.96 15.57
CA THR A 59 15.31 5.24 17.00
C THR A 59 14.51 4.10 17.64
N HIS A 60 13.50 3.58 16.95
CA HIS A 60 12.63 2.50 17.44
C HIS A 60 13.05 1.10 16.95
N SER A 61 14.30 0.96 16.49
CA SER A 61 14.81 -0.26 15.83
C SER A 61 14.56 -1.56 16.59
N LYS A 62 14.68 -1.54 17.93
CA LYS A 62 14.44 -2.73 18.79
C LYS A 62 13.06 -3.34 18.56
N THR A 63 12.04 -2.50 18.42
CA THR A 63 10.65 -2.93 18.22
C THR A 63 10.32 -3.04 16.73
N PHE A 64 10.69 -2.04 15.95
CA PHE A 64 10.24 -1.92 14.56
C PHE A 64 10.93 -2.91 13.62
N HIS A 65 12.23 -3.16 13.79
CA HIS A 65 12.95 -4.10 12.92
C HIS A 65 12.43 -5.54 13.08
N SER A 66 12.11 -5.95 14.32
CA SER A 66 11.56 -7.28 14.59
C SER A 66 10.21 -7.47 13.89
N ARG A 67 9.31 -6.48 14.01
CA ARG A 67 8.00 -6.45 13.34
C ARG A 67 8.13 -6.50 11.82
N LEU A 68 8.96 -5.63 11.23
CA LEU A 68 9.20 -5.60 9.78
C LEU A 68 9.70 -6.95 9.25
N ARG A 69 10.62 -7.61 9.97
CA ARG A 69 11.11 -8.96 9.60
C ARG A 69 10.04 -10.04 9.70
N GLN A 70 9.07 -9.87 10.59
CA GLN A 70 7.91 -10.76 10.73
C GLN A 70 6.81 -10.49 9.69
N GLY A 71 7.00 -9.49 8.83
CA GLY A 71 6.07 -9.15 7.75
C GLY A 71 5.06 -8.06 8.08
N ASP A 72 5.15 -7.43 9.27
CA ASP A 72 4.38 -6.22 9.56
C ASP A 72 4.89 -5.06 8.69
N LEU A 73 4.02 -4.08 8.45
CA LEU A 73 4.29 -2.87 7.69
C LEU A 73 4.05 -1.64 8.55
N PHE A 74 4.83 -0.58 8.34
CA PHE A 74 4.55 0.73 8.92
C PHE A 74 3.95 1.65 7.86
N VAL A 75 2.69 2.03 8.04
CA VAL A 75 1.95 2.93 7.16
C VAL A 75 2.34 4.37 7.44
N LEU A 76 2.59 5.13 6.37
CA LEU A 76 2.70 6.57 6.39
C LEU A 76 1.40 7.17 5.85
N PRO A 77 0.64 7.91 6.67
CA PRO A 77 -0.49 8.69 6.20
C PRO A 77 -0.06 9.59 5.04
N THR A 78 -0.92 9.64 4.02
CA THR A 78 -0.69 10.50 2.86
C THR A 78 -1.62 11.69 2.94
N PHE A 79 -1.08 12.89 2.83
CA PHE A 79 -1.87 14.11 2.76
C PHE A 79 -1.80 14.75 1.38
N VAL A 80 -2.92 15.31 0.96
CA VAL A 80 -3.07 16.05 -0.30
C VAL A 80 -3.59 17.45 0.01
N TYR A 81 -3.28 18.41 -0.86
CA TYR A 81 -3.95 19.71 -0.87
C TYR A 81 -5.34 19.56 -1.51
N THR A 82 -6.37 20.17 -0.92
CA THR A 82 -7.77 20.06 -1.39
C THR A 82 -8.09 20.97 -2.57
N ALA A 83 -7.34 22.06 -2.72
CA ALA A 83 -7.33 22.92 -3.88
C ALA A 83 -6.02 22.74 -4.63
N ASP A 84 -6.02 22.96 -5.95
CA ASP A 84 -4.80 23.01 -6.74
C ASP A 84 -3.82 23.98 -6.09
N PRO A 85 -2.70 23.50 -5.51
CA PRO A 85 -1.77 24.38 -4.83
C PRO A 85 -1.20 25.33 -5.88
N VAL A 86 -1.37 26.64 -5.66
CA VAL A 86 -0.63 27.68 -6.39
C VAL A 86 0.84 27.26 -6.37
N ALA A 87 1.57 27.40 -7.48
CA ALA A 87 2.91 26.83 -7.66
C ALA A 87 3.89 27.07 -6.47
N ASP A 88 3.70 28.15 -5.71
CA ASP A 88 4.42 28.49 -4.47
C ASP A 88 4.13 27.54 -3.28
N GLN A 89 2.93 26.97 -3.15
CA GLN A 89 2.55 26.03 -2.08
C GLN A 89 3.20 24.64 -2.24
N ARG A 90 3.61 24.28 -3.47
CA ARG A 90 4.41 23.07 -3.70
C ARG A 90 5.83 23.17 -3.11
N ALA A 91 6.31 24.38 -2.78
CA ALA A 91 7.67 24.62 -2.31
C ALA A 91 7.86 24.38 -0.80
N ALA A 92 6.79 24.38 0.01
CA ALA A 92 6.89 24.22 1.47
C ALA A 92 6.02 23.06 1.96
N ILE A 93 6.61 21.87 2.02
CA ILE A 93 5.98 20.68 2.62
C ILE A 93 5.90 20.88 4.14
N PRO A 94 4.70 20.87 4.76
CA PRO A 94 4.58 21.02 6.21
C PRO A 94 5.24 19.84 6.92
N THR A 95 6.23 20.11 7.78
CA THR A 95 7.02 19.08 8.46
C THR A 95 6.58 18.82 9.91
N ALA A 96 5.61 19.59 10.41
CA ALA A 96 5.03 19.42 11.74
C ALA A 96 3.58 18.90 11.66
N LYS A 97 3.29 17.85 12.45
CA LYS A 97 1.95 17.26 12.58
C LYS A 97 0.88 18.29 12.92
N THR A 98 1.16 19.20 13.86
CA THR A 98 0.22 20.26 14.26
C THR A 98 -0.19 21.14 13.08
N THR A 99 0.75 21.48 12.20
CA THR A 99 0.47 22.25 11.00
C THR A 99 -0.44 21.48 10.04
N ILE A 100 -0.24 20.17 9.88
CA ILE A 100 -1.15 19.34 9.08
C ILE A 100 -2.55 19.34 9.69
N VAL A 101 -2.67 19.15 11.01
CA VAL A 101 -3.96 19.17 11.71
C VAL A 101 -4.68 20.51 11.49
N ASP A 102 -3.98 21.64 11.61
CA ASP A 102 -4.54 22.97 11.35
C ASP A 102 -4.99 23.14 9.88
N LEU A 103 -4.19 22.67 8.92
CA LEU A 103 -4.51 22.74 7.49
C LEU A 103 -5.71 21.84 7.13
N VAL A 104 -5.87 20.69 7.78
CA VAL A 104 -7.04 19.82 7.60
C VAL A 104 -8.28 20.45 8.21
N ALA A 105 -8.18 21.03 9.42
CA ALA A 105 -9.27 21.76 10.06
C ALA A 105 -9.71 22.98 9.25
N GLY A 106 -8.75 23.67 8.62
CA GLY A 106 -8.99 24.77 7.68
C GLY A 106 -9.48 24.33 6.29
N GLY A 107 -9.58 23.01 6.03
CA GLY A 107 -10.03 22.45 4.74
C GLY A 107 -9.05 22.65 3.58
N GLN A 108 -7.79 22.99 3.85
CA GLN A 108 -6.72 23.22 2.87
C GLN A 108 -5.96 21.95 2.49
N MET A 109 -5.92 20.99 3.42
CA MET A 109 -5.37 19.66 3.20
C MET A 109 -6.34 18.59 3.68
N GLY A 110 -6.04 17.34 3.34
CA GLY A 110 -6.78 16.21 3.87
C GLY A 110 -5.99 14.91 3.74
N LEU A 111 -6.27 13.98 4.63
CA LEU A 111 -5.77 12.62 4.54
C LEU A 111 -6.38 11.95 3.32
N TRP A 112 -5.54 11.29 2.53
CA TRP A 112 -5.92 10.67 1.27
C TRP A 112 -5.54 9.20 1.28
N ASP A 113 -6.56 8.35 1.25
CA ASP A 113 -6.47 6.97 0.83
C ASP A 113 -7.12 6.90 -0.57
N SER A 114 -6.42 6.36 -1.58
CA SER A 114 -6.70 6.61 -3.02
C SER A 114 -8.11 6.26 -3.51
N HIS A 115 -8.78 5.28 -2.90
CA HIS A 115 -10.14 4.86 -3.26
C HIS A 115 -11.23 5.40 -2.34
N TRP A 116 -10.86 6.30 -1.43
CA TRP A 116 -11.74 6.89 -0.44
C TRP A 116 -11.89 8.39 -0.65
N LYS A 117 -12.96 8.95 -0.08
CA LYS A 117 -13.09 10.40 0.01
C LYS A 117 -12.02 10.91 0.98
N ILE A 118 -11.61 12.15 0.79
CA ILE A 118 -10.69 12.83 1.71
C ILE A 118 -11.14 12.71 3.16
N ASN A 119 -10.19 12.42 4.06
CA ASN A 119 -10.36 12.15 5.48
C ASN A 119 -11.21 10.92 5.82
N THR A 120 -11.53 10.09 4.83
CA THR A 120 -12.16 8.78 5.02
C THR A 120 -11.19 7.70 4.56
N GLY A 121 -11.32 6.50 5.11
CA GLY A 121 -10.51 5.35 4.71
C GLY A 121 -9.76 4.68 5.86
N PRO A 122 -9.04 3.58 5.56
CA PRO A 122 -8.48 2.69 6.58
C PRO A 122 -7.41 3.34 7.46
N THR A 123 -6.74 4.40 6.99
CA THR A 123 -5.74 5.11 7.81
C THR A 123 -6.37 5.85 8.99
N CYS A 124 -7.66 6.24 8.88
CA CYS A 124 -8.45 6.92 9.91
C CYS A 124 -7.83 8.25 10.42
N TYR A 125 -8.19 9.37 9.80
CA TYR A 125 -7.69 10.70 10.19
C TYR A 125 -8.04 11.07 11.65
N GLU A 126 -9.26 10.75 12.08
CA GLU A 126 -9.73 11.06 13.44
C GLU A 126 -8.90 10.38 14.52
N GLN A 127 -8.40 9.17 14.25
CA GLN A 127 -7.47 8.49 15.13
C GLN A 127 -6.05 9.05 14.99
N TRP A 128 -5.60 9.30 13.76
CA TRP A 128 -4.24 9.78 13.51
C TRP A 128 -3.92 11.11 14.20
N LYS A 129 -4.82 12.08 14.12
CA LYS A 129 -4.58 13.45 14.61
C LYS A 129 -4.23 13.49 16.11
N ASP A 130 -4.81 12.57 16.89
CA ASP A 130 -4.64 12.48 18.35
C ASP A 130 -3.68 11.35 18.77
N ALA A 131 -3.20 10.53 17.82
CA ALA A 131 -2.32 9.40 18.13
C ALA A 131 -0.93 9.86 18.58
N GLU A 132 -0.47 9.34 19.72
CA GLU A 132 0.90 9.51 20.25
C GLU A 132 1.78 8.26 20.02
N SER A 133 1.17 7.15 19.63
CA SER A 133 1.83 5.88 19.39
C SER A 133 1.31 5.22 18.12
N VAL A 134 2.10 4.30 17.55
CA VAL A 134 1.65 3.51 16.40
C VAL A 134 0.37 2.74 16.73
N TYR A 135 -0.55 2.67 15.77
CA TYR A 135 -1.83 1.98 15.92
C TYR A 135 -2.11 1.11 14.68
N PRO A 136 -2.85 0.00 14.82
CA PRO A 136 -3.13 -0.87 13.69
C PRO A 136 -4.26 -0.28 12.83
N VAL A 137 -4.23 -0.57 11.53
CA VAL A 137 -5.38 -0.38 10.65
C VAL A 137 -6.47 -1.39 11.03
N GLU A 138 -7.60 -0.91 11.54
CA GLU A 138 -8.69 -1.77 12.05
C GLU A 138 -9.60 -2.29 10.94
N GLU A 139 -9.94 -1.43 9.99
CA GLU A 139 -10.87 -1.70 8.88
C GLU A 139 -10.13 -1.83 7.54
N TYR A 140 -9.24 -2.81 7.45
CA TYR A 140 -8.52 -3.07 6.19
C TYR A 140 -9.50 -3.51 5.08
N GLU A 141 -9.33 -2.92 3.90
CA GLU A 141 -10.06 -3.26 2.69
C GLU A 141 -9.06 -3.58 1.58
N PHE A 142 -9.41 -4.50 0.67
CA PHE A 142 -8.42 -5.06 -0.24
C PHE A 142 -7.89 -4.05 -1.27
N HIS A 143 -8.59 -2.94 -1.56
CA HIS A 143 -8.05 -1.85 -2.39
C HIS A 143 -7.12 -0.89 -1.63
N TYR A 144 -6.89 -1.10 -0.33
CA TYR A 144 -6.06 -0.19 0.46
C TYR A 144 -4.59 -0.24 0.05
N GLU A 145 -4.07 0.91 -0.40
CA GLU A 145 -2.71 1.04 -0.97
C GLU A 145 -1.83 2.13 -0.33
N PRO A 146 -1.64 2.10 1.00
CA PRO A 146 -0.88 3.11 1.72
C PRO A 146 0.59 3.14 1.32
N VAL A 147 1.26 4.28 1.52
CA VAL A 147 2.73 4.29 1.55
C VAL A 147 3.20 3.55 2.79
N VAL A 148 4.16 2.64 2.62
CA VAL A 148 4.62 1.80 3.73
C VAL A 148 6.13 1.72 3.82
N VAL A 149 6.66 1.61 5.04
CA VAL A 149 7.95 0.98 5.29
C VAL A 149 7.73 -0.52 5.39
N ALA A 150 8.51 -1.28 4.63
CA ALA A 150 8.43 -2.72 4.53
C ALA A 150 9.80 -3.37 4.66
N SER A 151 9.85 -4.66 4.99
CA SER A 151 11.09 -5.44 4.83
C SER A 151 11.30 -5.76 3.35
N ARG A 152 12.54 -5.55 2.87
CA ARG A 152 12.94 -5.96 1.52
C ARG A 152 12.78 -7.46 1.31
N ASP A 153 12.96 -8.27 2.35
CA ASP A 153 12.94 -9.73 2.21
C ASP A 153 11.68 -10.36 2.84
N GLY A 154 11.04 -9.68 3.80
CA GLY A 154 9.89 -10.20 4.55
C GLY A 154 8.50 -9.94 3.94
N SER A 155 8.37 -9.07 2.93
CA SER A 155 7.07 -8.69 2.35
C SER A 155 6.76 -9.42 1.04
N PHE A 156 5.51 -9.38 0.57
CA PHE A 156 5.12 -10.04 -0.69
C PHE A 156 5.57 -9.26 -1.92
N TRP A 157 5.96 -10.00 -2.97
CA TRP A 157 6.27 -9.42 -4.27
C TRP A 157 5.00 -8.94 -4.96
N CYS A 158 5.10 -7.85 -5.72
CA CYS A 158 3.99 -7.36 -6.50
C CYS A 158 3.64 -8.38 -7.60
N PRO A 159 2.37 -8.76 -7.79
CA PRO A 159 1.98 -9.59 -8.91
C PRO A 159 2.14 -8.79 -10.22
N GLU A 160 3.01 -9.28 -11.10
CA GLU A 160 3.41 -8.60 -12.35
C GLU A 160 2.32 -8.60 -13.43
N ARG A 161 1.22 -9.31 -13.20
CA ARG A 161 0.05 -9.33 -14.09
C ARG A 161 -0.77 -8.04 -14.06
N PHE A 162 -0.53 -7.16 -13.09
CA PHE A 162 -1.18 -5.87 -13.00
C PHE A 162 -0.29 -4.77 -13.55
N MET A 163 -0.93 -3.83 -14.25
CA MET A 163 -0.27 -2.66 -14.82
C MET A 163 0.18 -1.71 -13.72
N GLU A 164 -0.79 -1.05 -13.09
CA GLU A 164 -0.66 -0.26 -11.87
C GLU A 164 -1.74 -0.82 -10.94
N ASN A 165 -1.31 -1.46 -9.85
CA ASN A 165 -2.19 -1.79 -8.73
C ASN A 165 -1.32 -2.08 -7.51
N LYS A 166 -1.07 -1.04 -6.72
CA LYS A 166 -0.22 -1.13 -5.53
C LYS A 166 -0.91 -1.93 -4.42
N ALA A 167 -2.24 -1.86 -4.30
CA ALA A 167 -3.02 -2.68 -3.37
C ALA A 167 -2.74 -4.19 -3.56
N ALA A 168 -2.60 -4.65 -4.80
CA ALA A 168 -2.26 -6.04 -5.14
C ALA A 168 -0.92 -6.50 -4.55
N CYS A 169 0.04 -5.59 -4.37
CA CYS A 169 1.33 -5.87 -3.74
C CYS A 169 1.21 -6.05 -2.22
N LEU A 170 0.26 -5.36 -1.60
CA LEU A 170 0.14 -5.27 -0.14
C LEU A 170 -0.84 -6.29 0.43
N TYR A 171 -1.87 -6.66 -0.33
CA TYR A 171 -2.93 -7.53 0.17
C TYR A 171 -2.43 -8.91 0.61
N GLY A 172 -1.46 -9.49 -0.11
CA GLY A 172 -0.85 -10.76 0.30
C GLY A 172 -0.15 -10.69 1.66
N THR A 173 0.47 -9.56 1.99
CA THR A 173 1.07 -9.32 3.31
C THR A 173 0.01 -9.37 4.39
N TYR A 174 -1.12 -8.70 4.18
CA TYR A 174 -2.24 -8.72 5.13
C TYR A 174 -2.77 -10.14 5.34
N LEU A 175 -3.08 -10.86 4.25
CA LEU A 175 -3.59 -12.24 4.32
C LEU A 175 -2.64 -13.22 4.98
N SER A 176 -1.33 -13.02 4.85
CA SER A 176 -0.32 -13.86 5.50
C SER A 176 -0.20 -13.63 7.01
N GLY A 177 -0.92 -12.65 7.56
CA GLY A 177 -0.91 -12.29 8.98
C GLY A 177 0.04 -11.15 9.34
N GLY A 178 0.44 -10.32 8.38
CA GLY A 178 1.17 -9.08 8.63
C GLY A 178 0.22 -7.95 9.04
N GLU A 179 0.59 -7.19 10.06
CA GLU A 179 -0.17 -6.03 10.54
C GLU A 179 0.27 -4.74 9.83
N PHE A 180 -0.67 -3.80 9.66
CA PHE A 180 -0.41 -2.47 9.09
C PHE A 180 -0.48 -1.45 10.22
N TRP A 181 0.68 -0.96 10.65
CA TRP A 181 0.81 -0.02 11.78
C TRP A 181 0.98 1.40 11.28
N VAL A 182 0.03 2.29 11.54
CA VAL A 182 0.12 3.70 11.17
C VAL A 182 1.11 4.43 12.07
N LEU A 183 2.05 5.16 11.46
CA LEU A 183 2.99 6.02 12.19
C LEU A 183 2.30 7.33 12.61
N PRO A 184 2.38 7.72 13.90
CA PRO A 184 1.67 8.89 14.41
C PRO A 184 2.32 10.21 13.98
N ASP A 185 3.64 10.23 13.75
CA ASP A 185 4.42 11.45 13.53
C ASP A 185 5.07 11.51 12.13
N ASP A 186 5.12 10.40 11.40
CA ASP A 186 5.68 10.34 10.06
C ASP A 186 4.59 10.25 9.01
N TYR A 187 4.68 11.08 7.98
CA TYR A 187 3.70 11.15 6.91
C TYR A 187 4.34 11.61 5.61
N VAL A 188 3.60 11.44 4.52
CA VAL A 188 3.99 11.90 3.19
C VAL A 188 2.99 12.93 2.67
N VAL A 189 3.46 13.83 1.82
CA VAL A 189 2.62 14.78 1.09
C VAL A 189 2.69 14.46 -0.39
N LYS A 190 1.54 14.31 -1.03
CA LYS A 190 1.44 14.17 -2.48
C LYS A 190 1.55 15.57 -3.11
N VAL A 191 2.60 15.80 -3.91
CA VAL A 191 2.97 17.13 -4.42
C VAL A 191 2.52 17.39 -5.86
N SER A 192 2.01 16.37 -6.54
CA SER A 192 1.53 16.47 -7.91
C SER A 192 0.41 15.48 -8.14
N GLU A 193 -0.64 15.92 -8.84
CA GLU A 193 -1.43 15.00 -9.65
C GLU A 193 -0.64 14.76 -10.94
N ALA A 194 0.34 13.86 -10.91
CA ALA A 194 0.77 13.28 -12.17
C ALA A 194 -0.47 12.61 -12.76
N LYS A 195 -0.99 13.12 -13.88
CA LYS A 195 -2.20 12.58 -14.49
C LYS A 195 -1.88 11.16 -14.98
N GLU A 196 -2.21 10.17 -14.15
CA GLU A 196 -2.25 8.76 -14.56
C GLU A 196 -3.10 8.71 -15.85
N PRO A 197 -2.64 8.03 -16.90
CA PRO A 197 -3.40 7.93 -18.13
C PRO A 197 -4.76 7.27 -17.81
N GLU A 198 -5.85 7.99 -18.12
CA GLU A 198 -7.19 7.49 -17.88
C GLU A 198 -7.41 6.20 -18.68
N LEU A 199 -7.76 5.13 -17.97
CA LEU A 199 -8.17 3.88 -18.60
C LEU A 199 -9.52 4.07 -19.31
N SER A 200 -9.66 3.49 -20.50
CA SER A 200 -10.98 3.38 -21.13
C SER A 200 -11.93 2.56 -20.25
N ASN A 201 -13.25 2.75 -20.43
CA ASN A 201 -14.27 1.97 -19.71
C ASN A 201 -14.07 0.45 -19.86
N PHE A 202 -13.60 0.01 -21.02
CA PHE A 202 -13.30 -1.39 -21.30
C PHE A 202 -12.10 -1.89 -20.49
N GLU A 203 -10.99 -1.14 -20.48
CA GLU A 203 -9.79 -1.47 -19.70
C GLU A 203 -10.08 -1.47 -18.20
N SER A 204 -10.82 -0.48 -17.71
CA SER A 204 -11.26 -0.42 -16.31
C SER A 204 -12.12 -1.63 -15.93
N THR A 205 -13.05 -2.05 -16.80
CA THR A 205 -13.86 -3.25 -16.57
C THR A 205 -13.01 -4.52 -16.48
N ILE A 206 -12.01 -4.67 -17.37
CA ILE A 206 -11.09 -5.81 -17.35
C ILE A 206 -10.25 -5.78 -16.09
N ALA A 207 -9.64 -4.64 -15.75
CA ALA A 207 -8.82 -4.48 -14.56
C ALA A 207 -9.59 -4.85 -13.29
N ASN A 208 -10.81 -4.34 -13.13
CA ASN A 208 -11.68 -4.64 -11.98
C ASN A 208 -12.06 -6.12 -11.92
N ARG A 209 -12.40 -6.77 -13.04
CA ARG A 209 -12.70 -8.21 -13.06
C ARG A 209 -11.48 -9.05 -12.71
N MET A 210 -10.32 -8.70 -13.26
CA MET A 210 -9.06 -9.37 -12.98
C MET A 210 -8.66 -9.24 -11.50
N TYR A 211 -8.83 -8.05 -10.93
CA TYR A 211 -8.52 -7.80 -9.53
C TYR A 211 -9.47 -8.54 -8.57
N ASN A 212 -10.77 -8.57 -8.86
CA ASN A 212 -11.72 -9.36 -8.09
C ASN A 212 -11.41 -10.88 -8.12
N LYS A 213 -10.98 -11.40 -9.27
CA LYS A 213 -10.55 -12.81 -9.37
C LYS A 213 -9.24 -13.06 -8.63
N PHE A 214 -8.30 -12.12 -8.67
CA PHE A 214 -7.07 -12.17 -7.88
C PHE A 214 -7.33 -12.21 -6.39
N HIS A 215 -8.25 -11.39 -5.89
CA HIS A 215 -8.67 -11.41 -4.50
C HIS A 215 -9.12 -12.82 -4.07
N TRP A 216 -9.93 -13.52 -4.88
CA TRP A 216 -10.37 -14.88 -4.58
C TRP A 216 -9.23 -15.90 -4.63
N GLU A 217 -8.35 -15.77 -5.61
CA GLU A 217 -7.17 -16.62 -5.76
C GLU A 217 -6.24 -16.51 -4.55
N LEU A 218 -5.92 -15.29 -4.11
CA LEU A 218 -5.10 -15.08 -2.92
C LEU A 218 -5.75 -15.64 -1.66
N CYS A 219 -7.06 -15.47 -1.52
CA CYS A 219 -7.80 -16.07 -0.41
C CYS A 219 -7.63 -17.59 -0.35
N MET A 220 -7.76 -18.27 -1.48
CA MET A 220 -7.53 -19.72 -1.56
C MET A 220 -6.07 -20.09 -1.32
N HIS A 221 -5.14 -19.33 -1.91
CA HIS A 221 -3.71 -19.55 -1.77
C HIS A 221 -3.27 -19.48 -0.31
N PHE A 222 -3.58 -18.38 0.39
CA PHE A 222 -3.16 -18.17 1.77
C PHE A 222 -3.90 -19.07 2.76
N ALA A 223 -5.19 -19.34 2.55
CA ALA A 223 -5.88 -20.31 3.41
C ALA A 223 -5.20 -21.68 3.35
N ARG A 224 -4.89 -22.18 2.15
CA ARG A 224 -4.18 -23.47 1.98
C ARG A 224 -2.75 -23.43 2.51
N GLN A 225 -2.03 -22.34 2.28
CA GLN A 225 -0.66 -22.18 2.76
C GLN A 225 -0.61 -22.20 4.29
N LEU A 226 -1.44 -21.39 4.94
CA LEU A 226 -1.52 -21.31 6.41
C LEU A 226 -1.95 -22.65 7.01
N ASP A 227 -2.92 -23.34 6.41
CA ASP A 227 -3.35 -24.68 6.82
C ASP A 227 -2.22 -25.71 6.70
N SER A 228 -1.53 -25.75 5.54
CA SER A 228 -0.42 -26.68 5.31
C SER A 228 0.77 -26.49 6.24
N LEU A 229 0.92 -25.28 6.78
CA LEU A 229 1.96 -24.92 7.76
C LEU A 229 1.50 -25.11 9.22
N GLY A 230 0.25 -25.55 9.45
CA GLY A 230 -0.32 -25.67 10.79
C GLY A 230 -0.59 -24.32 11.47
N LEU A 231 -0.67 -23.23 10.70
CA LEU A 231 -0.86 -21.86 11.19
C LEU A 231 -2.31 -21.40 11.15
N TRP A 232 -3.21 -22.16 10.52
CA TRP A 232 -4.62 -21.79 10.35
C TRP A 232 -5.32 -21.46 11.67
N ASP A 233 -5.06 -22.20 12.74
CA ASP A 233 -5.70 -21.98 14.05
C ASP A 233 -4.96 -21.01 14.97
N THR A 234 -3.94 -20.33 14.45
CA THR A 234 -3.18 -19.31 15.17
C THR A 234 -3.68 -17.90 14.85
N PRO A 235 -3.31 -16.87 15.65
CA PRO A 235 -3.60 -15.47 15.32
C PRO A 235 -3.08 -15.02 13.94
N ARG A 236 -2.06 -15.70 13.40
CA ARG A 236 -1.49 -15.39 12.08
C ARG A 236 -2.52 -15.51 10.95
N ALA A 237 -3.50 -16.39 11.08
CA ALA A 237 -4.54 -16.59 10.07
C ALA A 237 -5.77 -15.68 10.27
N LYS A 238 -5.79 -14.80 11.27
CA LYS A 238 -6.94 -13.93 11.60
C LYS A 238 -7.42 -13.16 10.36
N HIS A 239 -6.51 -12.50 9.67
CA HIS A 239 -6.82 -11.67 8.50
C HIS A 239 -7.39 -12.48 7.35
N ALA A 240 -6.79 -13.63 7.03
CA ALA A 240 -7.33 -14.55 6.03
C ALA A 240 -8.72 -15.09 6.44
N LYS A 241 -8.92 -15.48 7.69
CA LYS A 241 -10.22 -15.95 8.19
C LYS A 241 -11.32 -14.89 8.02
N VAL A 242 -11.02 -13.63 8.32
CA VAL A 242 -11.99 -12.52 8.21
C VAL A 242 -12.24 -12.14 6.75
N GLN A 243 -11.19 -11.80 6.00
CA GLN A 243 -11.33 -11.27 4.63
C GLN A 243 -11.83 -12.34 3.65
N CYS A 244 -11.42 -13.59 3.86
CA CYS A 244 -11.72 -14.68 2.92
C CYS A 244 -12.94 -15.50 3.33
N ALA A 245 -13.61 -15.22 4.45
CA ALA A 245 -14.76 -15.99 4.93
C ALA A 245 -15.79 -16.25 3.82
N ARG A 246 -16.21 -15.19 3.12
CA ARG A 246 -17.18 -15.29 2.03
C ARG A 246 -16.65 -16.09 0.83
N VAL A 247 -15.38 -15.91 0.48
CA VAL A 247 -14.77 -16.64 -0.64
C VAL A 247 -14.72 -18.13 -0.32
N LEU A 248 -14.19 -18.49 0.85
CA LEU A 248 -14.01 -19.86 1.31
C LEU A 248 -15.35 -20.61 1.50
N GLN A 249 -16.38 -19.93 2.01
CA GLN A 249 -17.72 -20.51 2.18
C GLN A 249 -18.44 -20.82 0.86
N ASN A 250 -18.19 -20.02 -0.17
CA ASN A 250 -18.85 -20.13 -1.47
C ASN A 250 -18.03 -20.92 -2.50
N TRP A 251 -16.76 -21.17 -2.22
CA TRP A 251 -15.89 -21.93 -3.11
C TRP A 251 -16.39 -23.37 -3.24
N GLY A 252 -16.63 -23.82 -4.48
CA GLY A 252 -17.20 -25.14 -4.77
C GLY A 252 -18.73 -25.21 -4.82
N ARG A 253 -19.48 -24.26 -4.24
CA ARG A 253 -20.96 -24.26 -4.33
C ARG A 253 -21.49 -23.96 -5.74
N GLY A 254 -20.73 -23.23 -6.55
CA GLY A 254 -21.05 -23.01 -7.97
C GLY A 254 -20.65 -24.16 -8.91
N LEU A 255 -19.99 -25.21 -8.41
CA LEU A 255 -19.60 -26.39 -9.19
C LEU A 255 -20.58 -27.57 -8.98
N ILE A 256 -21.51 -27.46 -8.03
CA ILE A 256 -22.50 -28.50 -7.68
C ILE A 256 -23.93 -27.95 -7.85
N GLY A 257 -24.15 -27.14 -8.88
CA GLY A 257 -25.44 -26.48 -9.13
C GLY A 257 -25.74 -26.39 -10.61
N GLY A 258 -26.14 -27.52 -11.18
CA GLY A 258 -26.54 -27.66 -12.58
C GLY A 258 -27.04 -29.07 -12.88
N THR A 259 -28.01 -29.53 -12.11
CA THR A 259 -28.94 -30.59 -12.51
C THR A 259 -30.34 -30.07 -12.24
N ASP A 260 -30.86 -29.31 -13.20
CA ASP A 260 -32.29 -29.34 -13.49
C ASP A 260 -32.57 -30.56 -14.38
#